data_AF-A0A540LB16-F1
#
_entry.id   AF-A0A540LB16-F1
#
_cell.length_a   1.000
_cell.length_b   1.000
_cell.length_c   1.000
_cell.angle_alpha   90.00
_cell.angle_beta   90.00
_cell.angle_gamma   90.00
#
_symmetry.space_group_name_H-M   'P 1'
#
loop_
_entity.id
_entity.type
_entity.pdbx_description
1 polymer ?
#
loop_
_entity_poly.entity_id
_entity_poly.type
_entity_poly.pdbx_seq_one_letter_code
_entity_poly.pdbx_strand_id
1 'polypeptide(L)'
;MANPRSLTYPAAAVFAWLMMAISITNVDAAAVTFSVSSLGAKADGTTDSTKAFLSAWSNACASVNPAVIYVPAGRFLLGNAVFSGPCKNNAITFRIAGTLVAPSDYQVIGNDGNWLLFQHVNGVTISGGVLDGQGTGLWDCKSSGKSCPSGATVSLTSSLISSMVNFFIKKSWNVVSTV
;
A
#
# COMPACT_ATOMS: atom_id res chain seq x y z
N MET A 1 -37.49 -46.49 44.20
CA MET A 1 -36.11 -46.13 44.62
C MET A 1 -35.25 -46.20 43.38
N ALA A 2 -34.95 -45.06 42.74
CA ALA A 2 -34.18 -45.03 41.50
C ALA A 2 -32.68 -45.17 41.81
N ASN A 3 -32.04 -46.17 41.22
CA ASN A 3 -30.59 -46.40 41.34
C ASN A 3 -29.86 -45.50 40.32
N PRO A 4 -29.06 -44.50 40.75
CA PRO A 4 -28.36 -43.64 39.80
C PRO A 4 -27.20 -44.43 39.20
N ARG A 5 -27.33 -44.82 37.92
CA ARG A 5 -26.18 -45.33 37.16
C ARG A 5 -25.20 -44.18 36.96
N SER A 6 -24.10 -44.23 37.70
CA SER A 6 -22.92 -43.42 37.47
C SER A 6 -22.38 -43.72 36.07
N LEU A 7 -22.66 -42.84 35.11
CA LEU A 7 -22.00 -42.85 33.81
C LEU A 7 -20.53 -42.47 34.03
N THR A 8 -19.70 -43.48 34.26
CA THR A 8 -18.25 -43.38 34.27
C THR A 8 -17.79 -43.41 32.81
N TYR A 9 -17.64 -42.22 32.22
CA TYR A 9 -17.02 -42.10 30.91
C TYR A 9 -15.54 -42.48 31.02
N PRO A 10 -15.01 -43.35 30.14
CA PRO A 10 -13.59 -43.69 30.17
C PRO A 10 -12.79 -42.42 29.91
N ALA A 11 -11.73 -42.17 30.69
CA ALA A 11 -10.89 -40.98 30.58
C ALA A 11 -10.47 -40.71 29.11
N ALA A 12 -10.22 -41.77 28.33
CA ALA A 12 -9.92 -41.71 26.90
C ALA A 12 -11.00 -41.01 26.04
N ALA A 13 -12.29 -41.17 26.37
CA ALA A 13 -13.39 -40.50 25.65
C ALA A 13 -13.45 -39.00 25.96
N VAL A 14 -13.06 -38.59 27.18
CA VAL A 14 -12.95 -37.17 27.56
C VAL A 14 -11.77 -36.51 26.83
N PHE A 15 -10.64 -37.22 26.70
CA PHE A 15 -9.48 -36.75 25.94
C PHE A 15 -9.76 -36.61 24.43
N ALA A 16 -10.53 -37.53 23.84
CA ALA A 16 -10.92 -37.44 22.43
C ALA A 16 -11.85 -36.23 22.15
N TRP A 17 -12.76 -35.92 23.07
CA TRP A 17 -13.62 -34.72 23.00
C TRP A 17 -12.85 -33.42 23.18
N LEU A 18 -11.82 -33.40 24.04
CA LEU A 18 -10.94 -32.24 24.25
C LEU A 18 -10.04 -31.96 23.03
N MET A 19 -9.57 -32.99 22.34
CA MET A 19 -8.73 -32.84 21.15
C MET A 19 -9.51 -32.40 19.91
N MET A 20 -10.82 -32.71 19.83
CA MET A 20 -11.68 -32.24 18.73
C MET A 20 -12.13 -30.77 18.90
N ALA A 21 -12.02 -30.22 20.12
CA ALA A 21 -12.40 -28.83 20.44
C ALA A 21 -11.29 -27.80 20.17
N ILE A 22 -10.07 -28.22 19.87
CA ILE A 22 -8.93 -27.30 19.60
C ILE A 22 -8.55 -27.40 18.11
N SER A 23 -9.52 -27.13 17.23
CA SER A 23 -9.21 -26.68 15.88
C SER A 23 -9.27 -25.16 15.91
N ILE A 24 -8.16 -24.51 16.23
CA ILE A 24 -8.03 -23.06 16.10
C ILE A 24 -8.07 -22.77 14.61
N THR A 25 -9.26 -22.55 14.05
CA THR A 25 -9.38 -22.04 12.69
C THR A 25 -8.84 -20.62 12.72
N ASN A 26 -7.63 -20.40 12.20
CA ASN A 26 -7.16 -19.07 11.87
C ASN A 26 -8.14 -18.51 10.84
N VAL A 27 -9.10 -17.71 11.27
CA VAL A 27 -9.99 -16.98 10.38
C VAL A 27 -9.14 -15.85 9.82
N ASP A 28 -8.47 -16.08 8.69
CA ASP A 28 -7.89 -15.00 7.92
C ASP A 28 -9.03 -14.05 7.56
N ALA A 29 -8.99 -12.85 8.14
CA ALA A 29 -9.97 -11.83 7.86
C ALA A 29 -9.90 -11.50 6.36
N ALA A 30 -11.02 -11.67 5.66
CA ALA A 30 -11.09 -11.40 4.23
C ALA A 30 -10.66 -9.97 3.93
N ALA A 31 -9.73 -9.80 2.99
CA ALA A 31 -9.19 -8.50 2.67
C ALA A 31 -10.23 -7.63 1.95
N VAL A 32 -10.37 -6.37 2.38
CA VAL A 32 -11.27 -5.39 1.77
C VAL A 32 -10.53 -4.67 0.64
N THR A 33 -11.11 -4.62 -0.55
CA THR A 33 -10.46 -4.00 -1.71
C THR A 33 -11.05 -2.62 -2.02
N PHE A 34 -10.18 -1.61 -2.15
CA PHE A 34 -10.48 -0.26 -2.57
C PHE A 34 -9.83 0.01 -3.93
N SER A 35 -10.65 0.00 -4.99
CA SER A 35 -10.16 0.31 -6.35
C SER A 35 -10.09 1.82 -6.56
N VAL A 36 -8.95 2.34 -7.02
CA VAL A 36 -8.80 3.78 -7.30
C VAL A 36 -9.77 4.25 -8.38
N SER A 37 -10.11 3.39 -9.36
CA SER A 37 -11.08 3.73 -10.41
C SER A 37 -12.51 3.87 -9.88
N SER A 38 -12.89 3.09 -8.86
CA SER A 38 -14.19 3.28 -8.19
C SER A 38 -14.28 4.59 -7.41
N LEU A 39 -13.14 5.22 -7.14
CA LEU A 39 -13.01 6.50 -6.45
C LEU A 39 -12.73 7.67 -7.42
N GLY A 40 -12.90 7.44 -8.72
CA GLY A 40 -12.80 8.47 -9.76
C GLY A 40 -11.44 8.62 -10.41
N ALA A 41 -10.46 7.77 -10.12
CA ALA A 41 -9.19 7.77 -10.85
C ALA A 41 -9.39 7.39 -12.31
N LYS A 42 -8.80 8.17 -13.22
CA LYS A 42 -8.89 7.93 -14.67
C LYS A 42 -7.56 7.40 -15.19
N ALA A 43 -7.66 6.36 -16.01
CA ALA A 43 -6.53 5.63 -16.57
C ALA A 43 -5.98 6.24 -17.87
N ASP A 44 -6.05 7.56 -18.03
CA ASP A 44 -5.69 8.30 -19.26
C ASP A 44 -4.27 8.89 -19.24
N GLY A 45 -3.59 8.87 -18.09
CA GLY A 45 -2.26 9.44 -17.90
C GLY A 45 -2.20 10.97 -17.91
N THR A 46 -3.34 11.65 -17.93
CA THR A 46 -3.44 13.12 -18.05
C THR A 46 -4.36 13.75 -17.01
N THR A 47 -5.40 13.05 -16.58
CA THR A 47 -6.30 13.52 -15.51
C THR A 47 -5.64 13.25 -14.16
N ASP A 48 -5.49 14.31 -13.36
CA ASP A 48 -4.99 14.19 -11.99
C ASP A 48 -5.88 13.26 -11.16
N SER A 49 -5.30 12.11 -10.78
CA SER A 49 -5.95 11.07 -9.98
C SER A 49 -5.54 11.09 -8.51
N THR A 50 -4.78 12.10 -8.07
CA THR A 50 -4.21 12.19 -6.71
C THR A 50 -5.29 12.08 -5.64
N LYS A 51 -6.41 12.77 -5.80
CA LYS A 51 -7.53 12.73 -4.85
C LYS A 51 -8.14 11.33 -4.70
N ALA A 52 -8.27 10.58 -5.80
CA ALA A 52 -8.82 9.23 -5.78
C ALA A 52 -7.87 8.26 -5.06
N PHE A 53 -6.56 8.43 -5.25
CA PHE A 53 -5.53 7.65 -4.55
C PHE A 53 -5.51 7.95 -3.05
N LEU A 54 -5.59 9.23 -2.66
CA LEU A 54 -5.68 9.62 -1.24
C LEU A 54 -6.96 9.13 -0.59
N SER A 55 -8.08 9.09 -1.33
CA SER A 55 -9.33 8.52 -0.84
C SER A 55 -9.22 6.99 -0.65
N ALA A 56 -8.60 6.28 -1.60
CA ALA A 56 -8.37 4.84 -1.47
C ALA A 56 -7.51 4.53 -0.23
N TRP A 57 -6.46 5.33 -0.03
CA TRP A 57 -5.59 5.24 1.13
C TRP A 57 -6.35 5.51 2.43
N SER A 58 -7.13 6.59 2.50
CA SER A 58 -7.92 6.92 3.69
C SER A 58 -8.86 5.78 4.08
N ASN A 59 -9.56 5.19 3.09
CA ASN A 59 -10.46 4.07 3.32
C ASN A 59 -9.72 2.80 3.78
N ALA A 60 -8.59 2.48 3.14
CA ALA A 60 -7.75 1.35 3.52
C ALA A 60 -7.16 1.51 4.93
N CYS A 61 -6.68 2.71 5.25
CA CYS A 61 -6.09 3.04 6.54
C CYS A 61 -7.13 3.05 7.67
N ALA A 62 -8.39 3.38 7.37
CA ALA A 62 -9.52 3.31 8.29
C ALA A 62 -10.13 1.90 8.43
N SER A 63 -9.73 0.93 7.60
CA SER A 63 -10.21 -0.45 7.68
C SER A 63 -9.69 -1.15 8.94
N VAL A 64 -10.53 -1.97 9.56
CA VAL A 64 -10.13 -2.88 10.66
C VAL A 64 -9.64 -4.23 10.15
N ASN A 65 -10.00 -4.59 8.92
CA ASN A 65 -9.55 -5.81 8.23
C ASN A 65 -8.34 -5.49 7.35
N PRO A 66 -7.56 -6.51 6.92
CA PRO A 66 -6.57 -6.36 5.86
C PRO A 66 -7.18 -5.64 4.66
N ALA A 67 -6.42 -4.73 4.06
CA ALA A 67 -6.92 -3.87 2.99
C ALA A 67 -6.04 -3.96 1.74
N VAL A 68 -6.68 -3.96 0.57
CA VAL A 68 -6.01 -3.90 -0.73
C VAL A 68 -6.40 -2.60 -1.42
N ILE A 69 -5.43 -1.74 -1.71
CA ILE A 69 -5.62 -0.64 -2.66
C ILE A 69 -5.27 -1.19 -4.04
N TYR A 70 -6.26 -1.26 -4.93
CA TYR A 70 -6.08 -1.81 -6.27
C TYR A 70 -5.99 -0.71 -7.32
N VAL A 71 -4.88 -0.71 -8.07
CA VAL A 71 -4.69 0.13 -9.25
C VAL A 71 -4.76 -0.75 -10.50
N PRO A 72 -5.80 -0.63 -11.33
CA PRO A 72 -5.94 -1.46 -12.53
C PRO A 72 -4.91 -1.08 -13.60
N ALA A 73 -4.88 -1.84 -14.68
CA ALA A 73 -4.05 -1.53 -15.85
C ALA A 73 -4.42 -0.15 -16.43
N GLY A 74 -3.41 0.58 -16.92
CA GLY A 74 -3.56 1.94 -17.45
C GLY A 74 -2.51 2.90 -16.88
N ARG A 75 -2.61 4.18 -17.24
CA ARG A 75 -1.70 5.24 -16.75
C ARG A 75 -2.47 6.19 -15.84
N PHE A 76 -1.95 6.47 -14.66
CA PHE A 76 -2.58 7.35 -13.68
C PHE A 76 -1.63 8.49 -13.34
N LEU A 77 -2.02 9.73 -13.66
CA LEU A 77 -1.26 10.91 -13.28
C LEU A 77 -1.45 11.18 -11.78
N LEU A 78 -0.35 11.32 -11.06
CA LEU A 78 -0.34 11.71 -9.65
C LEU A 78 0.62 12.88 -9.46
N GLY A 79 0.16 13.93 -8.78
CA GLY A 79 1.02 14.96 -8.21
C GLY A 79 1.72 14.47 -6.94
N ASN A 80 2.14 15.39 -6.07
CA ASN A 80 2.60 15.05 -4.73
C ASN A 80 1.48 14.37 -3.93
N ALA A 81 1.75 13.16 -3.43
CA ALA A 81 0.79 12.39 -2.63
C ALA A 81 1.43 11.90 -1.32
N VAL A 82 0.79 12.24 -0.20
CA VAL A 82 1.20 11.82 1.13
C VAL A 82 0.20 10.83 1.70
N PHE A 83 0.64 9.58 1.84
CA PHE A 83 -0.08 8.46 2.40
C PHE A 83 0.30 8.32 3.88
N SER A 84 -0.42 9.05 4.75
CA SER A 84 -0.11 9.12 6.18
C SER A 84 -0.88 8.07 6.98
N GLY A 85 -0.21 7.49 7.98
CA GLY A 85 -0.83 6.83 9.12
C GLY A 85 -0.99 7.77 10.34
N PRO A 86 -1.22 7.21 11.54
CA PRO A 86 -1.34 5.78 11.84
C PRO A 86 -2.63 5.17 11.29
N CYS A 87 -2.57 3.90 10.87
CA CYS A 87 -3.72 3.15 10.35
C CYS A 87 -4.31 2.20 11.40
N LYS A 88 -5.60 1.89 11.25
CA LYS A 88 -6.32 0.97 12.15
C LYS A 88 -5.96 -0.50 11.94
N ASN A 89 -5.39 -0.83 10.78
CA ASN A 89 -4.80 -2.12 10.49
C ASN A 89 -3.33 -1.95 10.08
N ASN A 90 -2.60 -3.07 10.10
CA ASN A 90 -1.19 -3.19 9.73
C ASN A 90 -1.00 -4.16 8.56
N ALA A 91 -2.00 -4.32 7.70
CA ALA A 91 -1.98 -5.27 6.58
C ALA A 91 -2.57 -4.59 5.34
N ILE A 92 -1.89 -3.55 4.86
CA ILE A 92 -2.31 -2.79 3.67
C ILE A 92 -1.44 -3.20 2.48
N THR A 93 -2.07 -3.74 1.44
CA THR A 93 -1.40 -4.04 0.17
C THR A 93 -1.78 -3.00 -0.88
N PHE A 94 -0.80 -2.25 -1.35
CA PHE A 94 -0.92 -1.37 -2.51
C PHE A 94 -0.52 -2.16 -3.76
N ARG A 95 -1.53 -2.68 -4.48
CA ARG A 95 -1.34 -3.57 -5.63
C ARG A 95 -1.51 -2.79 -6.93
N ILE A 96 -0.42 -2.64 -7.67
CA ILE A 96 -0.38 -1.86 -8.90
C ILE A 96 -0.28 -2.79 -10.10
N ALA A 97 -1.31 -2.80 -10.95
CA ALA A 97 -1.29 -3.47 -12.25
C ALA A 97 -0.94 -2.53 -13.41
N GLY A 98 -1.08 -1.21 -13.21
CA GLY A 98 -0.79 -0.18 -14.21
C GLY A 98 0.50 0.60 -13.95
N THR A 99 0.50 1.85 -14.39
CA THR A 99 1.62 2.78 -14.28
C THR A 99 1.17 4.05 -13.56
N LEU A 100 1.89 4.43 -12.51
CA LEU A 100 1.77 5.75 -11.90
C LEU A 100 2.73 6.70 -12.60
N VAL A 101 2.26 7.87 -12.97
CA VAL A 101 3.00 8.84 -13.78
C VAL A 101 3.08 10.15 -13.00
N ALA A 102 4.29 10.69 -12.84
CA ALA A 102 4.49 12.01 -12.27
C ALA A 102 4.08 13.09 -13.29
N PRO A 103 3.88 14.36 -12.88
CA PRO A 103 3.70 15.45 -13.83
C PRO A 103 4.88 15.54 -14.80
N SER A 104 4.60 15.73 -16.09
CA SER A 104 5.65 15.90 -17.11
C SER A 104 6.44 17.19 -16.94
N ASP A 105 5.81 18.22 -16.37
CA ASP A 105 6.50 19.42 -15.93
C ASP A 105 7.15 19.17 -14.56
N TYR A 106 8.48 19.05 -14.58
CA TYR A 106 9.29 18.78 -13.39
C TYR A 106 9.25 19.92 -12.36
N GLN A 107 8.75 21.11 -12.72
CA GLN A 107 8.61 22.21 -11.77
C GLN A 107 7.45 21.99 -10.80
N VAL A 108 6.42 21.22 -11.19
CA VAL A 108 5.21 21.00 -10.40
C VAL A 108 5.52 20.31 -9.07
N ILE A 109 6.41 19.32 -9.07
CA ILE A 109 6.79 18.57 -7.86
C ILE A 109 8.27 18.70 -7.51
N GLY A 110 9.07 19.39 -8.34
CA GLY A 110 10.53 19.38 -8.22
C GLY A 110 11.09 19.98 -6.93
N ASN A 111 10.29 20.71 -6.16
CA ASN A 111 10.68 21.28 -4.86
C ASN A 111 9.94 20.66 -3.67
N ASP A 112 9.06 19.67 -3.90
CA ASP A 112 8.22 19.08 -2.85
C ASP A 112 8.99 18.06 -2.00
N GLY A 113 10.23 17.73 -2.40
CA GLY A 113 11.08 16.71 -1.80
C GLY A 113 10.63 15.28 -2.14
N ASN A 114 9.33 15.01 -2.08
CA ASN A 114 8.73 13.71 -2.39
C ASN A 114 7.69 13.83 -3.51
N TRP A 115 7.60 12.80 -4.34
CA TRP A 115 6.48 12.58 -5.26
C TRP A 115 5.42 11.74 -4.54
N LEU A 116 5.81 10.59 -3.99
CA LEU A 116 4.95 9.72 -3.19
C LEU A 116 5.61 9.49 -1.84
N LEU A 117 4.94 9.85 -0.76
CA LEU A 117 5.43 9.70 0.60
C LEU A 117 4.49 8.81 1.40
N PHE A 118 4.99 7.70 1.92
CA PHE A 118 4.30 6.90 2.92
C PHE A 118 4.93 7.19 4.28
N GLN A 119 4.16 7.75 5.22
CA GLN A 119 4.71 8.20 6.50
C GLN A 119 3.90 7.71 7.70
N HIS A 120 4.61 7.35 8.78
CA HIS A 120 3.99 6.86 10.02
C HIS A 120 3.07 5.65 9.77
N VAL A 121 3.47 4.78 8.86
CA VAL A 121 2.72 3.58 8.47
C VAL A 121 3.44 2.31 8.93
N ASN A 122 2.66 1.28 9.24
CA ASN A 122 3.16 -0.03 9.62
C ASN A 122 2.46 -1.11 8.77
N GLY A 123 3.23 -2.10 8.30
CA GLY A 123 2.69 -3.24 7.55
C GLY A 123 2.04 -2.86 6.21
N VAL A 124 2.76 -2.04 5.44
CA VAL A 124 2.38 -1.68 4.07
C VAL A 124 3.25 -2.46 3.10
N THR A 125 2.61 -3.19 2.20
CA THR A 125 3.28 -3.86 1.08
C THR A 125 2.92 -3.14 -0.21
N ILE A 126 3.91 -2.79 -1.03
CA ILE A 126 3.66 -2.25 -2.36
C ILE A 126 4.21 -3.22 -3.40
N SER A 127 3.36 -3.59 -4.36
CA SER A 127 3.67 -4.66 -5.31
C SER A 127 3.21 -4.36 -6.73
N GLY A 128 4.07 -4.71 -7.68
CA GLY A 128 3.79 -4.66 -9.11
C GLY A 128 3.92 -3.26 -9.71
N GLY A 129 3.44 -3.16 -10.96
CA GLY A 129 3.30 -1.90 -11.68
C GLY A 129 4.61 -1.19 -12.01
N VAL A 130 4.45 0.03 -12.52
CA VAL A 130 5.57 0.91 -12.90
C VAL A 130 5.37 2.27 -12.26
N LEU A 131 6.45 2.84 -11.72
CA LEU A 131 6.51 4.24 -11.32
C LEU A 131 7.31 4.99 -12.39
N ASP A 132 6.62 5.85 -13.13
CA ASP A 132 7.14 6.68 -14.22
C ASP A 132 7.31 8.12 -13.73
N GLY A 133 8.52 8.43 -13.24
CA GLY A 133 8.77 9.71 -12.59
C GLY A 133 8.93 10.91 -13.55
N GLN A 134 8.98 10.72 -14.86
CA GLN A 134 9.13 11.82 -15.83
C GLN A 134 10.35 12.75 -15.61
N GLY A 135 11.45 12.24 -15.03
CA GLY A 135 12.60 13.07 -14.62
C GLY A 135 13.47 13.64 -15.74
N THR A 136 13.24 13.28 -17.00
CA THR A 136 14.11 13.67 -18.14
C THR A 136 14.31 15.18 -18.24
N GLY A 137 13.22 15.97 -18.15
CA GLY A 137 13.33 17.42 -18.24
C GLY A 137 14.14 18.05 -17.11
N LEU A 138 14.09 17.48 -15.91
CA LEU A 138 14.94 17.96 -14.81
C LEU A 138 16.41 17.65 -15.04
N TRP A 139 16.72 16.45 -15.56
CA TRP A 139 18.09 16.08 -15.88
C TRP A 139 18.68 16.98 -16.97
N ASP A 140 17.89 17.29 -18.00
CA ASP A 140 18.29 18.23 -19.05
C ASP A 140 18.57 19.62 -18.44
N CYS A 141 17.69 20.10 -17.56
CA CYS A 141 17.92 21.35 -16.81
C CYS A 141 19.25 21.31 -16.03
N LYS A 142 19.47 20.27 -15.22
CA LYS A 142 20.68 20.13 -14.38
C LYS A 142 21.94 20.05 -15.24
N SER A 143 21.90 19.34 -16.36
CA SER A 143 23.03 19.22 -17.29
C SER A 143 23.40 20.55 -17.96
N SER A 144 22.42 21.45 -18.12
CA SER A 144 22.62 22.78 -18.71
C SER A 144 23.22 23.83 -17.78
N GLY A 145 23.50 23.49 -16.51
CA GLY A 145 24.07 24.42 -15.53
C GLY A 145 23.12 25.51 -15.04
N LYS A 146 21.81 25.34 -15.26
CA LYS A 146 20.77 26.27 -14.80
C LYS A 146 20.41 26.04 -13.33
N SER A 147 19.76 27.03 -12.72
CA SER A 147 19.07 26.83 -11.45
C SER A 147 17.86 25.93 -11.68
N CYS A 148 17.88 24.72 -11.11
CA CYS A 148 16.87 23.69 -11.30
C CYS A 148 16.38 23.19 -9.94
N PRO A 149 15.12 22.73 -9.84
CA PRO A 149 14.60 22.11 -8.63
C PRO A 149 15.45 20.92 -8.14
N SER A 150 15.47 20.69 -6.83
CA SER A 150 16.22 19.57 -6.21
C SER A 150 15.75 18.22 -6.74
N GLY A 151 14.44 18.09 -6.83
CA GLY A 151 13.70 16.96 -7.34
C GLY A 151 12.81 16.29 -6.31
N ALA A 152 12.02 15.33 -6.78
CA ALA A 152 11.05 14.59 -5.98
C ALA A 152 11.40 13.10 -5.95
N THR A 153 11.34 12.49 -4.77
CA THR A 153 11.61 11.05 -4.59
C THR A 153 10.37 10.27 -4.18
N VAL A 154 10.40 8.94 -4.30
CA VAL A 154 9.42 8.08 -3.63
C VAL A 154 10.06 7.63 -2.33
N SER A 155 9.41 7.93 -1.21
CA SER A 155 9.96 7.68 0.13
C SER A 155 8.96 6.94 1.00
N LEU A 156 9.47 5.99 1.78
CA LEU A 156 8.69 5.26 2.79
C LEU A 156 9.38 5.42 4.14
N THR A 157 8.69 6.02 5.10
CA THR A 157 9.15 6.13 6.49
C THR A 157 8.26 5.26 7.38
N SER A 158 8.75 4.06 7.71
CA SER A 158 8.08 3.13 8.62
C SER A 158 8.68 3.23 10.03
N SER A 159 7.83 3.13 11.05
CA SER A 159 8.30 3.03 12.45
C SER A 159 8.70 1.60 12.83
N LEU A 160 8.33 0.58 12.03
CA LEU A 160 8.63 -0.84 12.23
C LEU A 160 8.96 -1.52 10.89
N ILE A 161 10.00 -2.36 10.87
CA ILE A 161 10.70 -2.89 9.67
C ILE A 161 9.91 -4.02 8.96
N SER A 162 8.77 -3.70 8.34
CA SER A 162 8.03 -4.69 7.53
C SER A 162 7.52 -4.11 6.20
N SER A 163 8.34 -3.29 5.56
CA SER A 163 8.06 -2.71 4.25
C SER A 163 8.71 -3.56 3.17
N MET A 164 7.93 -4.34 2.42
CA MET A 164 8.38 -4.97 1.19
C MET A 164 7.96 -4.11 0.01
N VAL A 165 8.95 -3.62 -0.73
CA VAL A 165 8.77 -2.71 -1.86
C VAL A 165 9.43 -3.32 -3.09
N ASN A 166 8.62 -3.85 -4.01
CA ASN A 166 9.10 -4.38 -5.29
C ASN A 166 8.54 -3.53 -6.44
N PHE A 167 9.28 -2.49 -6.83
CA PHE A 167 8.92 -1.60 -7.94
C PHE A 167 9.85 -1.76 -9.15
N PHE A 168 9.28 -1.65 -10.35
CA PHE A 168 10.03 -1.27 -11.53
C PHE A 168 9.95 0.25 -11.71
N ILE A 169 11.03 0.96 -11.39
CA ILE A 169 11.13 2.41 -11.55
C ILE A 169 11.75 2.72 -12.90
N LYS A 170 10.99 3.33 -13.81
CA LYS A 170 11.48 3.70 -15.13
C LYS A 170 12.03 5.13 -15.07
N LYS A 171 13.33 5.27 -15.34
CA LYS A 171 14.14 6.51 -15.30
C LYS A 171 14.21 7.18 -13.92
N SER A 172 15.34 6.88 -13.28
CA SER A 172 15.78 7.29 -11.93
C SER A 172 15.65 8.80 -11.68
N TRP A 173 14.69 9.18 -10.84
CA TRP A 173 14.99 10.08 -9.73
C TRP A 173 15.78 9.25 -8.74
N ASN A 174 16.88 9.74 -8.18
CA ASN A 174 17.66 9.00 -7.20
C ASN A 174 16.76 8.50 -6.06
N VAL A 175 16.34 7.24 -6.12
CA VAL A 175 15.60 6.61 -5.03
C VAL A 175 16.65 6.19 -4.02
N VAL A 176 16.84 7.06 -3.04
CA VAL A 176 17.39 6.63 -1.76
C VAL A 176 16.26 5.85 -1.09
N SER A 177 16.29 4.53 -1.25
CA SER A 177 15.60 3.66 -0.31
C SER A 177 16.41 3.75 0.97
N THR A 178 16.14 4.73 1.85
CA THR A 178 16.57 4.63 3.24
C THR A 178 15.72 3.54 3.87
N VAL A 179 16.25 2.32 3.77
CA VAL A 179 16.00 1.24 4.72
C VAL A 179 16.52 1.62 6.09
#